data_AF-A0AB33H2Y8-F1
#
_entry.id   AF-A0AB33H2Y8-F1
#
_cell.length_a   1.000
_cell.length_b   1.000
_cell.length_c   1.000
_cell.angle_alpha   90.00
_cell.angle_beta   90.00
_cell.angle_gamma   90.00
#
_symmetry.space_group_name_H-M   'P 1'
#
loop_
_entity.id
_entity.type
_entity.pdbx_description
1 polymer ?
#
loop_
_entity_poly.entity_id
_entity_poly.type
_entity_poly.pdbx_seq_one_letter_code
_entity_poly.pdbx_strand_id
1 'polypeptide(L)'
;MKKIALALVLLSLPVYADTYVYECEMSVAEVKNNVIRNVVKASYGAMVVDSGEQFYVVRDDRVLSSPYLTERNGKLTGVGEDKFVYNKSGDVYGVHAKNASYLFDDCKEVG
;
A
#
# COMPACT_ATOMS: atom_id res chain seq x y z
N MET A 1 1.88 -0.94 -55.64
CA MET A 1 0.95 0.01 -54.98
C MET A 1 0.14 -0.72 -53.92
N LYS A 2 0.09 -0.19 -52.68
CA LYS A 2 -0.89 -0.41 -51.59
C LYS A 2 -1.11 -1.88 -51.13
N LYS A 3 -1.12 -2.25 -49.85
CA LYS A 3 -1.77 -1.59 -48.70
C LYS A 3 -1.02 -1.95 -47.41
N ILE A 4 -0.65 -0.92 -46.66
CA ILE A 4 -0.50 -1.00 -45.20
C ILE A 4 -1.92 -1.09 -44.64
N ALA A 5 -2.23 -2.14 -43.89
CA ALA A 5 -3.39 -2.21 -43.00
C ALA A 5 -3.02 -3.20 -41.89
N LEU A 6 -2.38 -2.71 -40.83
CA LEU A 6 -3.05 -2.34 -39.58
C LEU A 6 -3.67 -3.58 -38.89
N ALA A 7 -2.84 -4.24 -38.08
CA ALA A 7 -3.29 -5.16 -37.05
C ALA A 7 -2.53 -4.84 -35.75
N LEU A 8 -2.72 -3.61 -35.26
CA LEU A 8 -2.36 -3.17 -33.91
C LEU A 8 -3.64 -3.05 -33.08
N VAL A 9 -4.40 -4.15 -33.02
CA VAL A 9 -5.53 -4.29 -32.11
C VAL A 9 -5.36 -5.70 -31.58
N LEU A 10 -4.93 -5.84 -30.30
CA LEU A 10 -5.14 -7.01 -29.41
C LEU A 10 -4.06 -7.13 -28.32
N LEU A 11 -3.77 -6.07 -27.55
CA LEU A 11 -3.10 -6.23 -26.25
C LEU A 11 -3.57 -5.23 -25.18
N SER A 12 -4.81 -4.74 -25.27
CA SER A 12 -5.49 -4.19 -24.09
C SER A 12 -6.17 -5.34 -23.35
N LEU A 13 -5.39 -6.31 -22.87
CA LEU A 13 -5.91 -7.21 -21.84
C LEU A 13 -6.09 -6.34 -20.60
N PRO A 14 -7.31 -6.19 -20.05
CA PRO A 14 -7.44 -5.63 -18.72
C PRO A 14 -6.64 -6.55 -17.80
N VAL A 15 -5.51 -6.07 -17.30
CA VAL A 15 -4.85 -6.69 -16.16
C VAL A 15 -5.79 -6.37 -15.00
N TYR A 16 -6.72 -7.27 -14.72
CA TYR A 16 -7.43 -7.27 -13.45
C TYR A 16 -6.37 -7.61 -12.41
N ALA A 17 -5.72 -6.58 -11.88
CA ALA A 17 -5.05 -6.75 -10.60
C ALA A 17 -6.17 -7.06 -9.62
N ASP A 18 -6.19 -8.29 -9.10
CA ASP A 18 -7.10 -8.67 -8.03
C ASP A 18 -6.89 -7.64 -6.90
N THR A 19 -7.89 -6.78 -6.76
CA THR A 19 -7.85 -5.66 -5.83
C THR A 19 -8.70 -6.05 -4.66
N TYR A 20 -8.08 -6.14 -3.49
CA TYR A 20 -8.74 -6.56 -2.26
C TYR A 20 -8.94 -5.33 -1.37
N VAL A 21 -10.08 -5.28 -0.69
CA VAL A 21 -10.37 -4.21 0.26
C VAL A 21 -10.43 -4.80 1.66
N TYR A 22 -9.62 -4.26 2.57
CA TYR A 22 -9.54 -4.69 3.95
C TYR A 22 -9.97 -3.58 4.90
N GLU A 23 -10.66 -3.96 5.96
CA GLU A 23 -10.75 -3.18 7.20
C GLU A 23 -9.67 -3.69 8.14
N CYS A 24 -8.71 -2.83 8.51
CA CYS A 24 -7.57 -3.17 9.35
C CYS A 24 -7.60 -2.39 10.66
N GLU A 25 -7.06 -3.00 11.72
CA GLU A 25 -6.70 -2.25 12.91
C GLU A 25 -5.54 -1.30 12.59
N MET A 26 -5.42 -0.21 13.37
CA MET A 26 -4.35 0.77 13.19
C MET A 26 -3.60 0.97 14.49
N SER A 27 -2.27 0.92 14.42
CA SER A 27 -1.37 1.33 15.49
C SER A 27 -0.45 2.44 15.03
N VAL A 28 -0.16 3.38 15.91
CA VAL A 28 0.78 4.49 15.68
C VAL A 28 1.98 4.32 16.60
N ALA A 29 3.17 4.41 16.04
CA ALA A 29 4.41 4.34 16.81
C ALA A 29 5.26 5.60 16.59
N GLU A 30 5.91 6.06 17.64
CA GLU A 30 6.87 7.15 17.57
C GLU A 30 8.20 6.64 17.00
N VAL A 31 8.79 7.40 16.07
CA VAL A 31 10.12 7.11 15.52
C VAL A 31 11.08 8.19 15.97
N LYS A 32 12.11 7.79 16.72
CA LYS A 32 13.18 8.69 17.15
C LYS A 32 14.54 8.01 16.99
N ASN A 33 15.46 8.66 16.27
CA ASN A 33 16.78 8.11 15.96
C ASN A 33 16.71 6.71 15.33
N ASN A 34 15.76 6.49 14.41
CA ASN A 34 15.46 5.19 13.78
C ASN A 34 15.04 4.08 14.75
N VAL A 35 14.65 4.42 15.98
CA VAL A 35 14.11 3.47 16.96
C VAL A 35 12.61 3.71 17.07
N ILE A 36 11.85 2.61 16.93
CA ILE A 36 10.41 2.58 17.15
C ILE A 36 10.15 2.53 18.67
N ARG A 37 9.29 3.42 19.16
CA ARG A 37 8.88 3.51 20.57
C ARG A 37 7.38 3.78 20.65
N ASN A 38 6.81 3.57 21.84
CA ASN A 38 5.45 4.00 22.19
C ASN A 38 4.41 3.60 21.13
N VAL A 39 4.31 2.29 20.84
CA VAL A 39 3.28 1.77 19.95
C VAL A 39 1.92 1.87 20.66
N VAL A 40 1.00 2.64 20.10
CA VAL A 40 -0.33 2.88 20.64
C VAL A 40 -1.36 2.50 19.60
N LYS A 41 -2.30 1.63 19.98
CA LYS A 41 -3.45 1.27 19.13
C LYS A 41 -4.40 2.47 19.04
N ALA A 42 -4.80 2.81 17.81
CA ALA A 42 -5.76 3.87 17.57
C ALA A 42 -7.17 3.42 17.97
N SER A 43 -8.05 4.39 18.26
CA SER A 43 -9.45 4.12 18.60
C SER A 43 -10.33 3.77 17.40
N TYR A 44 -9.76 3.78 16.19
CA TYR A 44 -10.40 3.45 14.92
C TYR A 44 -9.37 2.76 14.00
N GLY A 45 -9.87 1.97 13.05
CA GLY A 45 -9.06 1.28 12.05
C GLY A 45 -8.80 2.13 10.80
N ALA A 46 -8.31 1.47 9.75
CA ALA A 46 -8.14 2.05 8.42
C ALA A 46 -8.69 1.10 7.36
N MET A 47 -9.10 1.65 6.21
CA MET A 47 -9.35 0.82 5.04
C MET A 47 -8.07 0.72 4.21
N VAL A 48 -7.69 -0.49 3.84
CA VAL A 48 -6.58 -0.76 2.94
C VAL A 48 -7.12 -1.31 1.63
N VAL A 49 -6.75 -0.69 0.51
CA VAL A 49 -7.02 -1.21 -0.82
C VAL A 49 -5.71 -1.75 -1.37
N ASP A 50 -5.62 -3.06 -1.57
CA ASP A 50 -4.39 -3.76 -1.95
C ASP A 50 -4.52 -4.30 -3.38
N SER A 51 -3.62 -3.87 -4.27
CA SER A 51 -3.56 -4.34 -5.66
C SER A 51 -2.36 -5.26 -5.92
N GLY A 52 -1.82 -5.90 -4.87
CA GLY A 52 -0.64 -6.75 -4.91
C GLY A 52 0.66 -5.97 -4.72
N GLU A 53 1.05 -5.19 -5.73
CA GLU A 53 2.32 -4.43 -5.78
C GLU A 53 2.18 -2.96 -5.35
N GLN A 54 0.95 -2.52 -5.07
CA GLN A 54 0.64 -1.22 -4.49
C GLN A 54 -0.47 -1.38 -3.46
N PHE A 55 -0.55 -0.42 -2.53
CA PHE A 55 -1.70 -0.30 -1.66
C PHE A 55 -2.04 1.16 -1.37
N TYR A 56 -3.29 1.38 -1.02
CA TYR A 56 -3.83 2.67 -0.58
C TYR A 56 -4.36 2.51 0.83
N VAL A 57 -4.13 3.50 1.68
CA VAL A 57 -4.70 3.54 3.03
C VAL A 57 -5.62 4.74 3.15
N VAL A 58 -6.88 4.49 3.48
CA VAL A 58 -7.82 5.52 3.90
C VAL A 58 -7.87 5.54 5.41
N ARG A 59 -7.42 6.65 6.00
CA ARG A 59 -7.45 6.88 7.45
C ARG A 59 -7.75 8.34 7.73
N ASP A 60 -8.50 8.60 8.80
CA ASP A 60 -8.92 9.96 9.13
C ASP A 60 -9.62 10.63 7.94
N ASP A 61 -9.08 11.77 7.49
CA ASP A 61 -9.48 12.56 6.34
C ASP A 61 -8.49 12.43 5.16
N ARG A 62 -7.63 11.39 5.17
CA ARG A 62 -6.50 11.25 4.24
C ARG A 62 -6.48 9.92 3.52
N VAL A 63 -5.95 9.99 2.29
CA VAL A 63 -5.56 8.83 1.51
C VAL A 63 -4.04 8.84 1.38
N LEU A 64 -3.40 7.76 1.81
CA LEU A 64 -1.96 7.53 1.61
C LEU A 64 -1.82 6.54 0.44
N SER A 65 -1.11 6.94 -0.60
CA SER A 65 -0.94 6.15 -1.81
C SER A 65 0.49 5.64 -1.89
N SER A 66 0.68 4.33 -1.83
CA SER A 66 2.02 3.77 -2.03
C SER A 66 2.48 3.99 -3.48
N PRO A 67 3.79 4.06 -3.74
CA PRO A 67 4.33 3.80 -5.08
C PRO A 67 4.18 2.30 -5.41
N TYR A 68 4.55 1.91 -6.64
CA TYR A 68 4.88 0.51 -6.93
C TYR A 68 5.99 0.05 -5.98
N LEU A 69 5.71 -1.02 -5.24
CA LEU A 69 6.61 -1.58 -4.26
C LEU A 69 7.50 -2.63 -4.93
N THR A 70 8.76 -2.68 -4.51
CA THR A 70 9.72 -3.69 -4.97
C THR A 70 9.76 -4.84 -3.97
N GLU A 71 9.64 -6.08 -4.46
CA GLU A 71 9.74 -7.27 -3.61
C GLU A 71 11.20 -7.59 -3.27
N ARG A 72 11.45 -7.88 -1.99
CA ARG A 72 12.70 -8.44 -1.50
C ARG A 72 12.43 -9.37 -0.30
N ASN A 73 12.72 -10.66 -0.47
CA ASN A 73 12.54 -11.68 0.57
C ASN A 73 11.11 -11.74 1.14
N GLY A 74 10.08 -11.70 0.28
CA GLY A 74 8.66 -11.74 0.69
C GLY A 74 8.17 -10.46 1.37
N LYS A 75 8.93 -9.36 1.28
CA LYS A 75 8.55 -8.03 1.73
C LYS A 75 8.56 -7.07 0.57
N LEU A 76 7.49 -6.30 0.41
CA LEU A 76 7.35 -5.25 -0.57
C LEU A 76 7.70 -3.92 0.07
N THR A 77 8.52 -3.09 -0.58
CA THR A 77 8.88 -1.76 -0.07
C THR A 77 9.05 -0.73 -1.18
N GLY A 78 8.76 0.53 -0.88
CA GLY A 78 8.94 1.66 -1.79
C GLY A 78 8.95 2.98 -1.03
N VAL A 79 9.45 4.03 -1.69
CA VAL A 79 9.47 5.39 -1.14
C VAL A 79 8.53 6.25 -1.96
N GLY A 80 7.51 6.81 -1.32
CA GLY A 80 6.53 7.67 -1.98
C GLY A 80 7.09 9.06 -2.33
N GLU A 81 6.34 9.82 -3.13
CA GLU A 81 6.67 11.21 -3.45
C GLU A 81 6.67 12.11 -2.19
N ASP A 82 5.80 11.77 -1.24
CA ASP A 82 5.71 12.34 0.12
C ASP A 82 6.92 12.04 1.02
N LYS A 83 7.89 11.25 0.51
CA LYS A 83 9.08 10.78 1.23
C LYS A 83 8.79 9.82 2.37
N PHE A 84 7.58 9.27 2.44
CA PHE A 84 7.27 8.19 3.36
C PHE A 84 7.78 6.86 2.78
N VAL A 85 8.16 5.96 3.67
CA VAL A 85 8.49 4.58 3.29
C VAL A 85 7.23 3.75 3.46
N TYR A 86 6.85 3.06 2.41
CA TYR A 86 5.73 2.14 2.37
C TYR A 86 6.27 0.71 2.41
N ASN A 87 5.65 -0.16 3.19
CA ASN A 87 5.99 -1.57 3.22
C ASN A 87 4.76 -2.45 3.38
N LYS A 88 4.86 -3.66 2.83
CA LYS A 88 3.85 -4.71 2.93
C LYS A 88 4.52 -6.07 3.14
N SER A 89 3.92 -6.92 3.96
CA SER A 89 4.34 -8.31 4.16
C SER A 89 3.12 -9.17 4.51
N GLY A 90 2.64 -9.98 3.56
CA GLY A 90 1.31 -10.58 3.64
C GLY A 90 0.24 -9.48 3.75
N ASP A 91 -0.66 -9.63 4.71
CA ASP A 91 -1.79 -8.71 4.96
C ASP A 91 -1.44 -7.66 6.05
N VAL A 92 -0.15 -7.36 6.22
CA VAL A 92 0.34 -6.33 7.14
C VAL A 92 0.98 -5.21 6.36
N TYR A 93 0.56 -3.99 6.64
CA TYR A 93 0.94 -2.78 5.92
C TYR A 93 1.59 -1.76 6.85
N GLY A 94 2.52 -0.98 6.33
CA GLY A 94 3.17 0.08 7.07
C GLY A 94 3.42 1.32 6.23
N VAL A 95 3.24 2.48 6.86
CA VAL A 95 3.62 3.78 6.31
C VAL A 95 4.48 4.51 7.33
N HIS A 96 5.73 4.77 6.97
CA HIS A 96 6.73 5.35 7.84
C HIS A 96 7.05 6.78 7.42
N ALA A 97 6.60 7.72 8.23
CA ALA A 97 7.02 9.12 8.16
C ALA A 97 8.26 9.35 9.05
N LYS A 98 8.86 10.54 8.94
CA LYS A 98 10.10 10.89 9.65
C LYS A 98 10.08 10.62 11.16
N ASN A 99 8.96 10.94 11.82
CA ASN A 99 8.82 10.87 13.28
C ASN A 99 7.73 9.91 13.75
N ALA A 100 7.03 9.24 12.83
CA ALA A 100 5.90 8.38 13.15
C ALA A 100 5.79 7.23 12.14
N SER A 101 5.44 6.06 12.64
CA SER A 101 5.07 4.91 11.82
C SER A 101 3.61 4.57 12.06
N TYR A 102 2.87 4.35 10.98
CA TYR A 102 1.50 3.86 11.00
C TYR A 102 1.55 2.41 10.55
N LEU A 103 1.02 1.53 11.39
CA LEU A 103 0.99 0.08 11.18
C LEU A 103 -0.47 -0.34 11.04
N PHE A 104 -0.74 -1.18 10.06
CA PHE A 104 -2.06 -1.71 9.77
C PHE A 104 -1.98 -3.24 9.74
N ASP A 105 -2.67 -3.87 10.67
CA ASP A 105 -2.69 -5.31 10.91
C ASP A 105 -4.10 -5.78 11.29
N ASP A 106 -4.24 -7.07 11.58
CA ASP A 106 -5.53 -7.72 11.86
C ASP A 106 -6.60 -7.39 10.80
N CYS A 107 -6.16 -7.35 9.54
CA CYS A 107 -6.96 -6.98 8.39
C CYS A 107 -8.01 -8.06 8.07
N LYS A 108 -9.26 -7.62 7.90
CA LYS A 108 -10.38 -8.43 7.46
C LYS A 108 -10.85 -7.96 6.08
N GLU A 109 -10.92 -8.88 5.13
CA GLU A 109 -11.46 -8.58 3.79
C GLU A 109 -12.95 -8.20 3.89
N VAL A 110 -13.32 -7.12 3.21
CA VAL A 110 -14.68 -6.54 3.25
C VAL A 110 -15.28 -6.33 1.85
N GLY A 111 -14.58 -6.67 0.77
CA GLY A 111 -15.06 -6.52 -0.60
C GLY A 111 -14.22 -7.28 -1.61
#